data_AF-A0A0K1NZP9-F1
#
_entry.id   AF-A0A0K1NZP9-F1
#
_cell.length_a   1.000
_cell.length_b   1.000
_cell.length_c   1.000
_cell.angle_alpha   90.00
_cell.angle_beta   90.00
_cell.angle_gamma   90.00
#
_symmetry.space_group_name_H-M   'P 1'
#
loop_
_entity.id
_entity.type
_entity.pdbx_description
1 polymer ?
#
loop_
_entity_poly.entity_id
_entity_poly.type
_entity_poly.pdbx_seq_one_letter_code
_entity_poly.pdbx_strand_id
1 'polypeptide(L)'
;GYSLISILETLKTFSFEDGLTEEALVTKLRTSRCHHLFLHSSLKHNSSGTCRWGEYGEGGLLWGECSSRPFEWFEGDSVKELLLKVKELYGLDDEVAFRNIAIPSEDRPRPLHLGTATQIGAIPTEGIPCLLRVLLPSSCTGLPQLYIRDLLLNPPAYTTAAKIQDVCKRMSNVTCALPEFTCLSSAKLVKLLELREANHIEFSRIKNVAEEILQLHCNAELCDILELLMDPTCVATGLKLESDKLVGECEWVSLRIGELISQQGDSDQEISSQSLIPDDFFEDVESSWKGRVKRKHMEFYYEKVDEAAKALHAAVSEDFVPIISRIKASIAPFGSPRGEIVYDEICRGTETAKGTCIAGSIVETLDAVGCLGIVSTHLHGVFDLPLETTNTVYKAMSAEHVNGQTVPTWNLVDGICKESLAFEIAQKEGVPENVIKRAEQLYHSAYANDIPSTNRKFRDLKYDPDKTATDEAYSGSCSDPFTITVTSEPDVLRREIQNAVTAICQKKLMDLYKSVDLSEFPELKFISIGAREQPPPSTIGASSVYVILRPDKRLHVGETDDFQGRVKAHRAKDGMQNASFLSFIVQGKSIACQLETVLINQLPQHG
;
A
#
# COMPACT_ATOMS: atom_id res chain seq x y z
N GLY A 1 27.84 -31.76 23.04
CA GLY A 1 26.46 -31.35 23.29
C GLY A 1 25.63 -31.78 22.10
N TYR A 2 24.61 -31.00 21.77
CA TYR A 2 23.96 -31.06 20.46
C TYR A 2 24.51 -29.95 19.55
N SER A 3 24.32 -30.11 18.26
CA SER A 3 24.62 -29.09 17.25
C SER A 3 23.33 -28.71 16.53
N LEU A 4 23.16 -27.44 16.17
CA LEU A 4 22.03 -26.91 15.40
C LEU A 4 22.56 -26.27 14.12
N ILE A 5 21.94 -26.61 13.00
CA ILE A 5 22.15 -25.93 11.73
C ILE A 5 20.85 -25.24 11.35
N SER A 6 20.90 -23.91 11.19
CA SER A 6 19.77 -23.13 10.69
C SER A 6 20.11 -22.60 9.31
N ILE A 7 19.22 -22.79 8.33
CA ILE A 7 19.40 -22.30 6.95
C ILE A 7 18.26 -21.35 6.62
N LEU A 8 18.62 -20.17 6.13
CA LEU A 8 17.72 -19.13 5.62
C LEU A 8 17.89 -19.07 4.11
N GLU A 9 17.12 -19.93 3.43
CA GLU A 9 17.01 -20.01 1.97
C GLU A 9 16.98 -18.62 1.32
N THR A 10 16.05 -17.78 1.75
CA THR A 10 15.74 -16.50 1.09
C THR A 10 16.80 -15.42 1.32
N LEU A 11 17.79 -15.67 2.17
CA LEU A 11 18.97 -14.81 2.36
C LEU A 11 20.26 -15.51 1.89
N LYS A 12 20.14 -16.71 1.32
CA LYS A 12 21.23 -17.64 0.94
C LYS A 12 22.27 -17.76 2.07
N THR A 13 21.80 -17.95 3.31
CA THR A 13 22.67 -17.99 4.51
C THR A 13 22.41 -19.21 5.39
N PHE A 14 23.40 -19.59 6.19
CA PHE A 14 23.27 -20.61 7.21
C PHE A 14 24.04 -20.23 8.48
N SER A 15 23.71 -20.84 9.61
CA SER A 15 24.53 -20.83 10.83
C SER A 15 24.68 -22.25 11.37
N PHE A 16 25.89 -22.56 11.83
CA PHE A 16 26.24 -23.78 12.55
C PHE A 16 26.57 -23.40 14.00
N GLU A 17 25.77 -23.88 14.96
CA GLU A 17 26.04 -23.77 16.41
C GLU A 17 26.32 -25.16 16.97
N ASP A 18 27.40 -25.32 17.73
CA ASP A 18 27.76 -26.59 18.40
C ASP A 18 27.88 -26.43 19.91
N GLY A 19 27.92 -27.55 20.63
CA GLY A 19 28.10 -27.59 22.08
C GLY A 19 26.83 -27.27 22.88
N LEU A 20 25.67 -27.16 22.24
CA LEU A 20 24.39 -26.81 22.88
C LEU A 20 23.96 -27.86 23.91
N THR A 21 23.21 -27.43 24.92
CA THR A 21 22.46 -28.30 25.83
C THR A 21 21.10 -28.67 25.23
N GLU A 22 20.44 -29.70 25.75
CA GLU A 22 19.08 -30.08 25.31
C GLU A 22 18.08 -28.92 25.51
N GLU A 23 18.11 -28.26 26.68
CA GLU A 23 17.30 -27.08 26.97
C GLU A 23 17.53 -25.93 25.98
N ALA A 24 18.79 -25.66 25.62
CA ALA A 24 19.13 -24.58 24.70
C ALA A 24 18.65 -24.88 23.26
N LEU A 25 18.77 -26.14 22.83
CA LEU A 25 18.26 -26.58 21.53
C LEU A 25 16.73 -26.51 21.47
N VAL A 26 16.02 -27.01 22.49
CA VAL A 26 14.55 -26.90 22.59
C VAL A 26 14.11 -25.44 22.66
N THR A 27 14.82 -24.58 23.39
CA THR A 27 14.56 -23.14 23.43
C THR A 27 14.64 -22.52 22.03
N LYS A 28 15.72 -22.78 21.28
CA LYS A 28 15.88 -22.30 19.90
C LYS A 28 14.82 -22.85 18.95
N LEU A 29 14.45 -24.14 19.06
CA LEU A 29 13.37 -24.73 18.26
C LEU A 29 12.00 -24.09 18.54
N ARG A 30 11.72 -23.70 19.79
CA ARG A 30 10.47 -22.98 20.16
C ARG A 30 10.43 -21.53 19.69
N THR A 31 11.57 -20.85 19.59
CA THR A 31 11.63 -19.46 19.12
C THR A 31 11.69 -19.35 17.60
N SER A 32 12.36 -20.28 16.93
CA SER A 32 12.58 -20.25 15.49
C SER A 32 11.43 -20.89 14.71
N ARG A 33 10.94 -20.16 13.70
CA ARG A 33 9.97 -20.68 12.73
C ARG A 33 10.72 -21.48 11.65
N CYS A 34 10.69 -22.81 11.76
CA CYS A 34 11.19 -23.72 10.73
C CYS A 34 10.06 -24.15 9.78
N HIS A 35 10.32 -24.17 8.46
CA HIS A 35 9.40 -24.80 7.49
C HIS A 35 9.58 -26.32 7.43
N HIS A 36 10.83 -26.78 7.45
CA HIS A 36 11.23 -28.19 7.49
C HIS A 36 12.18 -28.41 8.65
N LEU A 37 12.14 -29.60 9.25
CA LEU A 37 13.05 -30.04 10.30
C LEU A 37 13.80 -31.28 9.81
N PHE A 38 15.13 -31.24 9.87
CA PHE A 38 15.99 -32.34 9.46
C PHE A 38 16.79 -32.84 10.66
N LEU A 39 16.79 -34.16 10.86
CA LEU A 39 17.45 -34.82 11.98
C LEU A 39 18.57 -35.71 11.42
N HIS A 40 19.80 -35.47 11.85
CA HIS A 40 20.96 -36.24 11.38
C HIS A 40 21.02 -37.61 12.07
N SER A 41 21.39 -38.66 11.35
CA SER A 41 21.38 -40.05 11.84
C SER A 41 22.23 -40.32 13.09
N SER A 42 23.20 -39.45 13.43
CA SER A 42 23.90 -39.48 14.71
C SER A 42 23.00 -39.29 15.94
N LEU A 43 21.77 -38.79 15.78
CA LEU A 43 20.77 -38.76 16.86
C LEU A 43 20.14 -40.15 17.10
N LYS A 44 20.22 -41.08 16.15
CA LYS A 44 19.78 -42.48 16.32
C LYS A 44 20.75 -43.29 17.19
N HIS A 45 22.04 -42.96 17.16
CA HIS A 45 23.14 -43.76 17.72
C HIS A 45 24.24 -42.89 18.33
N ASN A 46 24.49 -43.03 19.64
CA ASN A 46 25.63 -42.37 20.28
C ASN A 46 26.97 -43.09 19.96
N SER A 47 28.09 -42.40 20.22
CA SER A 47 29.46 -42.90 19.96
C SER A 47 29.88 -44.09 20.85
N SER A 48 29.06 -44.51 21.82
CA SER A 48 29.21 -45.75 22.58
C SER A 48 28.25 -46.87 22.16
N GLY A 49 27.52 -46.72 21.05
CA GLY A 49 26.66 -47.74 20.45
C GLY A 49 25.47 -48.20 21.32
N THR A 50 25.09 -47.42 22.33
CA THR A 50 24.28 -47.90 23.47
C THR A 50 23.03 -47.06 23.78
N CYS A 51 22.86 -45.89 23.16
CA CYS A 51 21.59 -45.16 23.22
C CYS A 51 20.87 -45.20 21.87
N ARG A 52 19.69 -45.83 21.85
CA ARG A 52 18.62 -45.58 20.87
C ARG A 52 17.78 -44.41 21.37
N TRP A 53 17.52 -43.42 20.51
CA TRP A 53 16.56 -42.35 20.82
C TRP A 53 15.15 -42.92 21.11
N GLY A 54 14.80 -44.09 20.56
CA GLY A 54 13.55 -44.79 20.81
C GLY A 54 13.44 -45.61 22.11
N GLU A 55 14.50 -45.77 22.93
CA GLU A 55 14.43 -46.56 24.18
C GLU A 55 14.76 -45.77 25.46
N TYR A 56 15.48 -44.66 25.34
CA TYR A 56 15.73 -43.72 26.45
C TYR A 56 15.52 -42.25 26.05
N GLY A 57 15.10 -41.96 24.81
CA GLY A 57 14.75 -40.62 24.34
C GLY A 57 13.25 -40.39 24.18
N GLU A 58 12.42 -41.43 24.10
CA GLU A 58 10.96 -41.29 24.17
C GLU A 58 10.56 -40.69 25.53
N GLY A 59 10.08 -39.45 25.52
CA GLY A 59 9.77 -38.65 26.71
C GLY A 59 10.83 -37.59 27.06
N GLY A 60 11.97 -37.53 26.37
CA GLY A 60 12.94 -36.44 26.47
C GLY A 60 12.39 -35.11 25.94
N LEU A 61 12.95 -33.98 26.39
CA LEU A 61 12.47 -32.64 26.03
C LEU A 61 12.66 -32.37 24.53
N LEU A 62 13.80 -32.77 23.97
CA LEU A 62 14.09 -32.63 22.54
C LEU A 62 13.26 -33.56 21.68
N TRP A 63 12.98 -34.79 22.14
CA TRP A 63 12.11 -35.71 21.42
C TRP A 63 10.68 -35.20 21.38
N GLY A 64 10.12 -34.76 22.52
CA GLY A 64 8.79 -34.15 22.57
C GLY A 64 8.65 -32.92 21.67
N GLU A 65 9.70 -32.10 21.57
CA GLU A 65 9.71 -30.94 20.67
C GLU A 65 9.78 -31.35 19.19
N CYS A 66 10.70 -32.26 18.82
CA CYS A 66 10.89 -32.70 17.43
C CYS A 66 9.69 -33.52 16.92
N SER A 67 9.18 -34.48 17.70
CA SER A 67 8.07 -35.35 17.32
C SER A 67 6.70 -34.64 17.29
N SER A 68 6.62 -33.40 17.77
CA SER A 68 5.45 -32.52 17.55
C SER A 68 5.40 -31.91 16.13
N ARG A 69 6.46 -32.09 15.32
CA ARG A 69 6.65 -31.46 14.01
C ARG A 69 6.93 -32.53 12.94
N PRO A 70 6.58 -32.29 11.67
CA PRO A 70 7.07 -33.13 10.57
C PRO A 70 8.60 -32.99 10.47
N PHE A 71 9.31 -34.11 10.38
CA PHE A 71 10.77 -34.12 10.23
C PHE A 71 11.24 -35.25 9.30
N GLU A 72 12.42 -35.06 8.71
CA GLU A 72 13.09 -36.02 7.84
C GLU A 72 14.45 -36.45 8.42
N TRP A 73 14.87 -37.68 8.12
CA TRP A 73 16.18 -38.19 8.50
C TRP A 73 17.18 -38.04 7.35
N PHE A 74 18.40 -37.59 7.65
CA PHE A 74 19.51 -37.54 6.70
C PHE A 74 20.81 -38.06 7.32
N GLU A 75 21.77 -38.45 6.48
CA GLU A 75 23.04 -39.05 6.89
C GLU A 75 24.17 -38.48 6.00
N GLY A 76 25.34 -38.18 6.56
CA GLY A 76 26.51 -37.71 5.81
C GLY A 76 27.21 -36.51 6.45
N ASP A 77 27.69 -35.57 5.63
CA ASP A 77 28.21 -34.30 6.12
C ASP A 77 27.05 -33.39 6.55
N SER A 78 26.95 -33.13 7.85
CA SER A 78 25.82 -32.40 8.45
C SER A 78 25.50 -31.04 7.81
N VAL A 79 26.49 -30.34 7.24
CA VAL A 79 26.30 -29.04 6.59
C VAL A 79 26.08 -29.21 5.10
N LYS A 80 26.90 -30.01 4.41
CA LYS A 80 26.81 -30.16 2.94
C LYS A 80 25.51 -30.83 2.51
N GLU A 81 25.16 -31.96 3.12
CA GLU A 81 23.95 -32.72 2.77
C GLU A 81 22.68 -31.91 3.07
N LEU A 82 22.69 -31.13 4.15
CA LEU A 82 21.55 -30.28 4.51
C LEU A 82 21.41 -29.08 3.56
N LEU A 83 22.52 -28.50 3.08
CA LEU A 83 22.50 -27.48 2.04
C LEU A 83 21.99 -28.05 0.70
N LEU A 84 22.41 -29.27 0.32
CA LEU A 84 21.89 -29.96 -0.87
C LEU A 84 20.38 -30.23 -0.75
N LYS A 85 19.91 -30.70 0.41
CA LYS A 85 18.47 -30.90 0.68
C LYS A 85 17.67 -29.59 0.61
N VAL A 86 18.22 -28.47 1.05
CA VAL A 86 17.56 -27.16 0.87
C VAL A 86 17.55 -26.72 -0.59
N LYS A 87 18.59 -27.01 -1.38
CA LYS A 87 18.57 -26.73 -2.83
C LYS A 87 17.51 -27.55 -3.56
N GLU A 88 17.45 -28.84 -3.27
CA GLU A 88 16.44 -29.77 -3.81
C GLU A 88 15.01 -29.33 -3.47
N LEU A 89 14.73 -29.00 -2.19
CA LEU A 89 13.40 -28.58 -1.74
C LEU A 89 12.91 -27.26 -2.37
N TYR A 90 13.82 -26.32 -2.64
CA TYR A 90 13.47 -24.97 -3.13
C TYR A 90 13.83 -24.73 -4.60
N GLY A 91 14.31 -25.76 -5.32
CA GLY A 91 14.63 -25.68 -6.76
C GLY A 91 15.79 -24.73 -7.07
N LEU A 92 16.84 -24.71 -6.23
CA LEU A 92 18.01 -23.84 -6.40
C LEU A 92 19.15 -24.57 -7.13
N ASP A 93 19.90 -23.86 -7.97
CA ASP A 93 21.05 -24.43 -8.68
C ASP A 93 22.18 -24.89 -7.74
N ASP A 94 22.90 -25.95 -8.15
CA ASP A 94 24.02 -26.50 -7.39
C ASP A 94 25.19 -25.52 -7.19
N GLU A 95 25.32 -24.49 -8.03
CA GLU A 95 26.32 -23.43 -7.87
C GLU A 95 25.95 -22.38 -6.80
N VAL A 96 24.70 -22.33 -6.32
CA VAL A 96 24.26 -21.33 -5.33
C VAL A 96 25.04 -21.48 -4.01
N ALA A 97 25.89 -20.50 -3.72
CA ALA A 97 26.70 -20.47 -2.50
C ALA A 97 25.87 -19.93 -1.31
N PHE A 98 25.94 -20.62 -0.17
CA PHE A 98 25.33 -20.15 1.08
C PHE A 98 26.40 -19.54 2.00
N ARG A 99 26.16 -18.31 2.50
CA ARG A 99 27.06 -17.61 3.43
C ARG A 99 26.87 -18.10 4.86
N ASN A 100 27.96 -18.49 5.53
CA ASN A 100 27.93 -18.77 6.97
C ASN A 100 27.82 -17.46 7.76
N ILE A 101 26.81 -17.35 8.62
CA ILE A 101 26.60 -16.26 9.59
C ILE A 101 27.19 -16.61 10.96
N ALA A 102 27.52 -17.88 11.24
CA ALA A 102 27.92 -18.35 12.57
C ALA A 102 29.11 -17.55 13.15
N ILE A 103 28.84 -16.88 14.26
CA ILE A 103 29.81 -16.06 14.99
C ILE A 103 30.52 -16.98 16.00
N PRO A 104 31.87 -17.01 16.04
CA PRO A 104 32.59 -17.71 17.10
C PRO A 104 32.28 -17.06 18.45
N SER A 105 31.51 -17.73 19.30
CA SER A 105 31.05 -17.19 20.58
C SER A 105 32.02 -17.47 21.72
N GLU A 106 33.19 -16.83 21.69
CA GLU A 106 34.01 -16.65 22.89
C GLU A 106 33.34 -15.61 23.80
N ASP A 107 33.42 -15.79 25.12
CA ASP A 107 32.89 -14.89 26.16
C ASP A 107 31.47 -14.32 25.92
N ARG A 108 30.49 -15.22 25.74
CA ARG A 108 29.05 -14.90 25.86
C ARG A 108 28.47 -15.24 27.25
N PRO A 109 27.45 -14.50 27.75
CA PRO A 109 26.66 -14.91 28.90
C PRO A 109 25.98 -16.27 28.67
N ARG A 110 25.61 -16.95 29.75
CA ARG A 110 24.77 -18.16 29.63
C ARG A 110 23.33 -17.76 29.25
N PRO A 111 22.69 -18.45 28.30
CA PRO A 111 21.28 -18.21 27.98
C PRO A 111 20.37 -18.59 29.16
N LEU A 112 19.13 -18.07 29.15
CA LEU A 112 18.13 -18.44 30.15
C LEU A 112 17.80 -19.94 30.06
N HIS A 113 17.62 -20.59 31.21
CA HIS A 113 17.08 -21.94 31.30
C HIS A 113 15.68 -22.01 30.69
N LEU A 114 15.35 -23.12 30.02
CA LEU A 114 14.07 -23.33 29.35
C LEU A 114 12.89 -23.11 30.30
N GLY A 115 12.98 -23.60 31.54
CA GLY A 115 11.99 -23.38 32.59
C GLY A 115 11.79 -21.89 32.92
N THR A 116 12.87 -21.14 33.15
CA THR A 116 12.81 -19.70 33.44
C THR A 116 12.26 -18.90 32.25
N ALA A 117 12.75 -19.16 31.04
CA ALA A 117 12.32 -18.51 29.81
C ALA A 117 10.83 -18.74 29.49
N THR A 118 10.31 -19.92 29.86
CA THR A 118 8.89 -20.28 29.81
C THR A 118 8.10 -19.55 30.89
N GLN A 119 8.53 -19.62 32.16
CA GLN A 119 7.82 -19.05 33.32
C GLN A 119 7.68 -17.52 33.28
N ILE A 120 8.67 -16.80 32.73
CA ILE A 120 8.57 -15.34 32.51
C ILE A 120 7.83 -14.98 31.21
N GLY A 121 7.38 -15.96 30.42
CA GLY A 121 6.72 -15.71 29.13
C GLY A 121 7.60 -15.01 28.11
N ALA A 122 8.94 -15.19 28.17
CA ALA A 122 9.83 -14.80 27.09
C ALA A 122 9.59 -15.69 25.88
N ILE A 123 9.49 -17.01 26.11
CA ILE A 123 8.89 -17.98 25.18
C ILE A 123 7.37 -17.88 25.30
N PRO A 124 6.61 -17.66 24.21
CA PRO A 124 5.14 -17.69 24.26
C PRO A 124 4.64 -19.06 24.73
N THR A 125 3.79 -19.09 25.75
CA THR A 125 3.26 -20.32 26.36
C THR A 125 1.84 -20.07 26.84
N GLU A 126 0.94 -21.03 26.66
CA GLU A 126 -0.46 -20.89 27.06
C GLU A 126 -0.59 -20.70 28.58
N GLY A 127 -1.50 -19.83 29.01
CA GLY A 127 -1.69 -19.47 30.41
C GLY A 127 -0.62 -18.55 31.03
N ILE A 128 0.51 -18.29 30.38
CA ILE A 128 1.61 -17.48 30.94
C ILE A 128 1.62 -16.06 30.33
N PRO A 129 1.57 -14.99 31.16
CA PRO A 129 1.72 -13.61 30.68
C PRO A 129 3.09 -13.37 30.01
N CYS A 130 3.09 -12.78 28.81
CA CYS A 130 4.33 -12.49 28.08
C CYS A 130 5.00 -11.22 28.62
N LEU A 131 6.17 -11.35 29.28
CA LEU A 131 6.99 -10.24 29.80
C LEU A 131 7.22 -9.12 28.77
N LEU A 132 7.42 -9.46 27.50
CA LEU A 132 7.65 -8.48 26.44
C LEU A 132 6.43 -7.61 26.12
N ARG A 133 5.22 -8.01 26.51
CA ARG A 133 4.00 -7.17 26.43
C ARG A 133 3.81 -6.27 27.66
N VAL A 134 4.65 -6.43 28.68
CA VAL A 134 4.67 -5.63 29.91
C VAL A 134 5.84 -4.63 29.89
N LEU A 135 7.00 -5.05 29.38
CA LEU A 135 8.20 -4.20 29.27
C LEU A 135 8.17 -3.21 28.10
N LEU A 136 7.48 -3.54 27.01
CA LEU A 136 7.50 -2.74 25.78
C LEU A 136 6.15 -2.02 25.58
N PRO A 137 6.13 -0.78 25.04
CA PRO A 137 4.89 -0.08 24.70
C PRO A 137 4.00 -0.89 23.76
N SER A 138 2.68 -0.68 23.82
CA SER A 138 1.70 -1.40 22.97
C SER A 138 1.91 -1.22 21.46
N SER A 139 2.58 -0.15 21.03
CA SER A 139 2.99 0.07 19.63
C SER A 139 4.21 -0.76 19.21
N CYS A 140 4.99 -1.29 20.15
CA CYS A 140 6.20 -2.06 19.87
C CYS A 140 5.83 -3.51 19.54
N THR A 141 5.73 -3.80 18.24
CA THR A 141 5.29 -5.10 17.71
C THR A 141 6.19 -5.56 16.57
N GLY A 142 6.17 -6.85 16.25
CA GLY A 142 6.97 -7.40 15.15
C GLY A 142 8.46 -7.46 15.47
N LEU A 143 9.30 -6.90 14.59
CA LEU A 143 10.75 -7.11 14.59
C LEU A 143 11.48 -6.60 15.86
N PRO A 144 11.20 -5.40 16.41
CA PRO A 144 11.84 -4.97 17.66
C PRO A 144 11.52 -5.89 18.84
N GLN A 145 10.27 -6.38 18.94
CA GLN A 145 9.87 -7.34 19.98
C GLN A 145 10.57 -8.69 19.80
N LEU A 146 10.79 -9.13 18.56
CA LEU A 146 11.56 -10.35 18.26
C LEU A 146 13.05 -10.18 18.59
N TYR A 147 13.64 -9.01 18.31
CA TYR A 147 15.03 -8.72 18.64
C TYR A 147 15.27 -8.70 20.15
N ILE A 148 14.40 -8.04 20.94
CA ILE A 148 14.50 -8.08 22.40
C ILE A 148 14.24 -9.50 22.96
N ARG A 149 13.35 -10.30 22.33
CA ARG A 149 13.21 -11.73 22.68
C ARG A 149 14.52 -12.48 22.46
N ASP A 150 15.15 -12.29 21.31
CA ASP A 150 16.37 -13.01 20.95
C ASP A 150 17.54 -12.63 21.86
N LEU A 151 17.75 -11.35 22.17
CA LEU A 151 18.77 -10.90 23.12
C LEU A 151 18.62 -11.52 24.54
N LEU A 152 17.40 -11.83 24.97
CA LEU A 152 17.13 -12.49 26.26
C LEU A 152 17.40 -14.01 26.26
N LEU A 153 17.28 -14.65 25.09
CA LEU A 153 17.36 -16.12 24.96
C LEU A 153 18.69 -16.59 24.35
N ASN A 154 19.31 -15.73 23.55
CA ASN A 154 20.58 -15.91 22.84
C ASN A 154 21.48 -14.66 23.06
N PRO A 155 21.90 -14.35 24.30
CA PRO A 155 22.69 -13.15 24.57
C PRO A 155 24.02 -13.15 23.80
N PRO A 156 24.41 -12.02 23.17
CA PRO A 156 25.66 -11.92 22.42
C PRO A 156 26.88 -11.82 23.35
N ALA A 157 28.09 -11.82 22.77
CA ALA A 157 29.34 -11.63 23.52
C ALA A 157 29.34 -10.33 24.34
N TYR A 158 30.07 -10.31 25.47
CA TYR A 158 30.06 -9.16 26.39
C TYR A 158 30.44 -7.83 25.72
N THR A 159 31.30 -7.84 24.71
CA THR A 159 31.70 -6.66 23.92
C THR A 159 30.53 -6.06 23.14
N THR A 160 29.78 -6.89 22.41
CA THR A 160 28.55 -6.48 21.70
C THR A 160 27.47 -6.04 22.68
N ALA A 161 27.29 -6.77 23.78
CA ALA A 161 26.32 -6.42 24.82
C ALA A 161 26.62 -5.05 25.47
N ALA A 162 27.89 -4.72 25.70
CA ALA A 162 28.31 -3.41 26.16
C ALA A 162 28.00 -2.31 25.14
N LYS A 163 28.30 -2.51 23.84
CA LYS A 163 27.94 -1.56 22.78
C LYS A 163 26.43 -1.31 22.70
N ILE A 164 25.60 -2.36 22.81
CA ILE A 164 24.12 -2.20 22.88
C ILE A 164 23.73 -1.37 24.11
N GLN A 165 24.34 -1.61 25.27
CA GLN A 165 24.06 -0.83 26.48
C GLN A 165 24.46 0.65 26.33
N ASP A 166 25.59 0.93 25.68
CA ASP A 166 26.07 2.29 25.44
C ASP A 166 25.24 3.03 24.39
N VAL A 167 24.74 2.33 23.36
CA VAL A 167 23.68 2.85 22.46
C VAL A 167 22.46 3.28 23.27
N CYS A 168 21.97 2.46 24.20
CA CYS A 168 20.82 2.84 25.03
C CYS A 168 21.09 4.06 25.92
N LYS A 169 22.28 4.17 26.53
CA LYS A 169 22.70 5.33 27.35
C LYS A 169 22.83 6.62 26.54
N ARG A 170 23.28 6.52 25.29
CA ARG A 170 23.36 7.68 24.37
C ARG A 170 21.96 8.09 23.91
N MET A 171 21.16 7.12 23.46
CA MET A 171 19.79 7.34 22.98
C MET A 171 18.89 8.02 24.01
N SER A 172 19.01 7.68 25.31
CA SER A 172 18.23 8.35 26.37
C SER A 172 18.54 9.84 26.52
N ASN A 173 19.71 10.28 26.05
CA ASN A 173 20.22 11.64 26.23
C ASN A 173 20.18 12.48 24.94
N VAL A 174 19.72 11.91 23.83
CA VAL A 174 19.56 12.59 22.53
C VAL A 174 18.60 13.78 22.68
N THR A 175 18.94 14.88 22.01
CA THR A 175 18.18 16.14 22.02
C THR A 175 17.76 16.64 20.64
N CYS A 176 18.23 16.01 19.56
CA CYS A 176 17.73 16.21 18.20
C CYS A 176 16.52 15.28 17.89
N ALA A 177 15.77 15.58 16.82
CA ALA A 177 14.69 14.70 16.39
C ALA A 177 15.25 13.37 15.84
N LEU A 178 14.52 12.28 16.06
CA LEU A 178 14.90 10.93 15.63
C LEU A 178 14.14 10.49 14.37
N PRO A 179 14.72 9.66 13.49
CA PRO A 179 13.96 9.04 12.40
C PRO A 179 12.82 8.14 12.90
N GLU A 180 11.69 8.09 12.18
CA GLU A 180 10.61 7.13 12.43
C GLU A 180 10.95 5.75 11.81
N PHE A 181 11.89 5.05 12.46
CA PHE A 181 12.55 3.82 11.96
C PHE A 181 11.61 2.76 11.37
N THR A 182 11.78 2.49 10.08
CA THR A 182 10.97 1.56 9.28
C THR A 182 11.44 0.12 9.46
N CYS A 183 10.73 -0.64 10.29
CA CYS A 183 11.04 -2.04 10.55
C CYS A 183 10.59 -2.98 9.40
N LEU A 184 11.53 -3.47 8.58
CA LEU A 184 11.26 -4.36 7.44
C LEU A 184 11.84 -5.77 7.61
N SER A 185 11.12 -6.77 7.11
CA SER A 185 11.63 -8.15 7.01
C SER A 185 12.51 -8.29 5.77
N SER A 186 13.82 -8.44 5.97
CA SER A 186 14.81 -8.65 4.91
C SER A 186 14.46 -9.83 4.01
N ALA A 187 14.06 -10.97 4.58
CA ALA A 187 13.67 -12.16 3.80
C ALA A 187 12.44 -11.92 2.90
N LYS A 188 11.40 -11.22 3.39
CA LYS A 188 10.25 -10.83 2.55
C LYS A 188 10.70 -9.91 1.40
N LEU A 189 11.56 -8.95 1.72
CA LEU A 189 12.03 -7.91 0.81
C LEU A 189 12.90 -8.51 -0.31
N VAL A 190 13.85 -9.38 0.01
CA VAL A 190 14.66 -10.10 -0.98
C VAL A 190 13.77 -10.93 -1.91
N LYS A 191 12.83 -11.72 -1.36
CA LYS A 191 11.91 -12.52 -2.19
C LYS A 191 11.09 -11.68 -3.18
N LEU A 192 10.57 -10.53 -2.73
CA LEU A 192 9.81 -9.63 -3.62
C LEU A 192 10.68 -8.98 -4.71
N LEU A 193 11.97 -8.77 -4.45
CA LEU A 193 12.91 -8.28 -5.47
C LEU A 193 13.32 -9.39 -6.45
N GLU A 194 13.62 -10.60 -5.96
CA GLU A 194 13.95 -11.78 -6.78
C GLU A 194 12.79 -12.13 -7.73
N LEU A 195 11.54 -12.16 -7.22
CA LEU A 195 10.33 -12.43 -8.02
C LEU A 195 9.87 -11.22 -8.86
N ARG A 196 10.47 -10.03 -8.68
CA ARG A 196 10.06 -8.75 -9.29
C ARG A 196 8.61 -8.31 -8.95
N GLU A 197 8.12 -8.76 -7.79
CA GLU A 197 6.79 -8.43 -7.23
C GLU A 197 6.81 -7.19 -6.31
N ALA A 198 7.99 -6.61 -6.05
CA ALA A 198 8.13 -5.39 -5.25
C ALA A 198 7.39 -4.20 -5.91
N ASN A 199 6.43 -3.62 -5.17
CA ASN A 199 5.65 -2.46 -5.62
C ASN A 199 6.17 -1.15 -5.01
N HIS A 200 5.61 -0.02 -5.46
CA HIS A 200 6.00 1.33 -5.00
C HIS A 200 5.99 1.53 -3.47
N ILE A 201 5.14 0.81 -2.72
CA ILE A 201 5.10 0.89 -1.24
C ILE A 201 6.33 0.22 -0.63
N GLU A 202 6.71 -0.95 -1.15
CA GLU A 202 7.91 -1.67 -0.67
C GLU A 202 9.19 -0.97 -1.14
N PHE A 203 9.22 -0.36 -2.32
CA PHE A 203 10.32 0.53 -2.75
C PHE A 203 10.41 1.81 -1.90
N SER A 204 9.27 2.47 -1.61
CA SER A 204 9.24 3.59 -0.67
C SER A 204 9.80 3.17 0.69
N ARG A 205 9.38 2.01 1.23
CA ARG A 205 9.93 1.44 2.47
C ARG A 205 11.44 1.21 2.42
N ILE A 206 11.99 0.65 1.35
CA ILE A 206 13.45 0.52 1.16
C ILE A 206 14.12 1.90 1.22
N LYS A 207 13.59 2.88 0.47
CA LYS A 207 14.12 4.25 0.47
C LYS A 207 14.06 4.89 1.87
N ASN A 208 12.96 4.72 2.60
CA ASN A 208 12.83 5.23 3.96
C ASN A 208 13.93 4.70 4.89
N VAL A 209 14.21 3.38 4.87
CA VAL A 209 15.30 2.79 5.68
C VAL A 209 16.67 3.37 5.31
N ALA A 210 16.91 3.60 4.02
CA ALA A 210 18.15 4.23 3.56
C ALA A 210 18.24 5.70 4.05
N GLU A 211 17.18 6.49 3.90
CA GLU A 211 17.11 7.88 4.38
C GLU A 211 17.23 7.98 5.91
N GLU A 212 16.68 7.03 6.66
CA GLU A 212 16.82 6.94 8.12
C GLU A 212 18.28 6.70 8.53
N ILE A 213 19.05 5.89 7.78
CA ILE A 213 20.49 5.70 8.01
C ILE A 213 21.29 6.96 7.65
N LEU A 214 20.96 7.63 6.55
CA LEU A 214 21.58 8.91 6.18
C LEU A 214 21.30 9.99 7.23
N GLN A 215 20.08 10.06 7.79
CA GLN A 215 19.73 10.96 8.88
C GLN A 215 20.54 10.68 10.17
N LEU A 216 20.81 9.41 10.49
CA LEU A 216 21.72 9.05 11.59
C LEU A 216 23.14 9.56 11.33
N HIS A 217 23.68 9.35 10.13
CA HIS A 217 25.05 9.74 9.79
C HIS A 217 25.24 11.27 9.74
N CYS A 218 24.28 12.01 9.18
CA CYS A 218 24.36 13.47 9.03
C CYS A 218 24.26 14.26 10.35
N ASN A 219 23.85 13.63 11.47
CA ASN A 219 23.68 14.30 12.76
C ASN A 219 24.73 13.81 13.78
N ALA A 220 25.54 14.72 14.33
CA ALA A 220 26.62 14.38 15.24
C ALA A 220 26.19 13.65 16.53
N GLU A 221 24.97 13.90 17.05
CA GLU A 221 24.44 13.15 18.21
C GLU A 221 24.09 11.69 17.85
N LEU A 222 23.81 11.43 16.57
CA LEU A 222 23.28 10.15 16.07
C LEU A 222 24.33 9.31 15.33
N CYS A 223 25.35 9.93 14.73
CA CYS A 223 26.43 9.25 14.03
C CYS A 223 27.28 8.41 15.03
N ASP A 224 27.54 8.97 16.22
CA ASP A 224 28.12 8.27 17.38
C ASP A 224 27.28 7.03 17.83
N ILE A 225 25.98 7.00 17.51
CA ILE A 225 25.09 5.86 17.78
C ILE A 225 25.13 4.85 16.61
N LEU A 226 25.18 5.34 15.36
CA LEU A 226 25.33 4.52 14.16
C LEU A 226 26.61 3.66 14.21
N GLU A 227 27.76 4.26 14.55
CA GLU A 227 29.03 3.53 14.70
C GLU A 227 28.95 2.39 15.74
N LEU A 228 28.28 2.64 16.87
CA LEU A 228 28.09 1.61 17.91
C LEU A 228 27.09 0.51 17.50
N LEU A 229 26.16 0.81 16.58
CA LEU A 229 25.20 -0.15 16.02
C LEU A 229 25.83 -1.06 14.93
N MET A 230 27.00 -0.71 14.38
CA MET A 230 27.67 -1.55 13.37
C MET A 230 28.04 -2.94 13.91
N ASP A 231 28.50 -3.05 15.16
CA ASP A 231 28.81 -4.35 15.78
C ASP A 231 27.55 -5.24 15.94
N PRO A 232 26.46 -4.81 16.61
CA PRO A 232 25.20 -5.55 16.66
C PRO A 232 24.63 -5.88 15.27
N THR A 233 24.82 -5.00 14.28
CA THR A 233 24.37 -5.25 12.90
C THR A 233 25.20 -6.33 12.21
N CYS A 234 26.52 -6.31 12.36
CA CYS A 234 27.42 -7.38 11.90
C CYS A 234 27.07 -8.72 12.55
N VAL A 235 26.73 -8.72 13.83
CA VAL A 235 26.25 -9.89 14.59
C VAL A 235 24.92 -10.39 14.02
N ALA A 236 23.92 -9.53 13.84
CA ALA A 236 22.59 -9.94 13.36
C ALA A 236 22.55 -10.39 11.88
N THR A 237 23.51 -9.97 11.05
CA THR A 237 23.51 -10.21 9.60
C THR A 237 24.61 -11.17 9.10
N GLY A 238 25.65 -11.40 9.90
CA GLY A 238 26.89 -12.06 9.48
C GLY A 238 27.69 -11.29 8.44
N LEU A 239 27.43 -9.98 8.26
CA LEU A 239 28.15 -9.12 7.32
C LEU A 239 29.04 -8.14 8.07
N LYS A 240 30.36 -8.23 7.85
CA LYS A 240 31.28 -7.16 8.22
C LYS A 240 31.06 -6.00 7.27
N LEU A 241 30.50 -4.91 7.79
CA LEU A 241 30.21 -3.68 7.07
C LEU A 241 31.00 -2.53 7.70
N GLU A 242 31.56 -1.69 6.85
CA GLU A 242 32.16 -0.40 7.23
C GLU A 242 31.08 0.68 7.13
N SER A 243 31.08 1.64 8.06
CA SER A 243 30.02 2.65 8.19
C SER A 243 29.89 3.50 6.93
N ASP A 244 31.00 4.09 6.47
CA ASP A 244 31.07 4.89 5.23
C ASP A 244 30.53 4.13 4.01
N LYS A 245 30.80 2.82 3.93
CA LYS A 245 30.29 1.97 2.85
C LYS A 245 28.78 1.76 2.97
N LEU A 246 28.27 1.47 4.17
CA LEU A 246 26.82 1.35 4.39
C LEU A 246 26.10 2.65 4.02
N VAL A 247 26.67 3.80 4.39
CA VAL A 247 26.14 5.14 4.09
C VAL A 247 26.11 5.39 2.57
N GLY A 248 27.21 5.14 1.84
CA GLY A 248 27.27 5.33 0.39
C GLY A 248 26.32 4.42 -0.41
N GLU A 249 26.17 3.16 0.01
CA GLU A 249 25.18 2.24 -0.59
C GLU A 249 23.74 2.71 -0.29
N CYS A 250 23.47 3.27 0.91
CA CYS A 250 22.16 3.86 1.25
C CYS A 250 21.86 5.13 0.42
N GLU A 251 22.85 6.00 0.20
CA GLU A 251 22.71 7.16 -0.68
C GLU A 251 22.35 6.72 -2.11
N TRP A 252 23.09 5.77 -2.67
CA TRP A 252 22.83 5.24 -4.01
C TRP A 252 21.44 4.60 -4.14
N VAL A 253 21.03 3.78 -3.17
CA VAL A 253 19.68 3.17 -3.15
C VAL A 253 18.58 4.24 -3.02
N SER A 254 18.75 5.22 -2.13
CA SER A 254 17.77 6.30 -1.92
C SER A 254 17.59 7.16 -3.18
N LEU A 255 18.69 7.57 -3.81
CA LEU A 255 18.68 8.30 -5.07
C LEU A 255 18.01 7.46 -6.16
N ARG A 256 18.44 6.22 -6.37
CA ARG A 256 17.94 5.37 -7.47
C ARG A 256 16.46 5.04 -7.34
N ILE A 257 15.94 4.89 -6.12
CA ILE A 257 14.49 4.76 -5.90
C ILE A 257 13.78 6.10 -6.07
N GLY A 258 14.35 7.21 -5.59
CA GLY A 258 13.80 8.57 -5.74
C GLY A 258 13.74 9.09 -7.19
N GLU A 259 14.54 8.51 -8.09
CA GLU A 259 14.43 8.70 -9.54
C GLU A 259 13.21 7.99 -10.16
N LEU A 260 12.73 6.90 -9.54
CA LEU A 260 11.67 6.01 -10.03
C LEU A 260 10.30 6.35 -9.44
N ILE A 261 10.18 6.35 -8.12
CA ILE A 261 8.89 6.61 -7.44
C ILE A 261 8.58 8.11 -7.43
N SER A 262 7.30 8.44 -7.58
CA SER A 262 6.81 9.81 -7.45
C SER A 262 6.90 10.27 -5.99
N GLN A 263 7.03 11.57 -5.77
CA GLN A 263 7.03 12.20 -4.46
C GLN A 263 5.86 13.19 -4.34
N GLN A 264 5.45 13.47 -3.10
CA GLN A 264 4.28 14.30 -2.84
C GLN A 264 4.57 15.76 -3.23
N GLY A 265 4.06 16.17 -4.41
CA GLY A 265 4.34 17.47 -5.02
C GLY A 265 4.93 17.40 -6.45
N ASP A 266 5.19 16.22 -7.01
CA ASP A 266 5.50 16.08 -8.44
C ASP A 266 4.28 16.52 -9.28
N SER A 267 4.38 17.63 -10.02
CA SER A 267 3.31 18.21 -10.85
C SER A 267 2.77 17.26 -11.93
N ASP A 268 3.64 16.41 -12.47
CA ASP A 268 3.40 15.64 -13.69
C ASP A 268 2.53 14.39 -13.44
N GLN A 269 1.75 14.40 -12.34
CA GLN A 269 1.05 13.26 -11.74
C GLN A 269 -0.41 13.55 -11.41
N GLU A 270 -0.92 14.75 -11.69
CA GLU A 270 -2.32 15.12 -11.45
C GLU A 270 -3.32 14.20 -12.19
N ILE A 271 -4.45 13.94 -11.56
CA ILE A 271 -5.54 13.13 -12.12
C ILE A 271 -6.15 13.87 -13.31
N SER A 272 -6.49 13.13 -14.37
CA SER A 272 -7.08 13.70 -15.58
C SER A 272 -8.43 14.34 -15.28
N SER A 273 -8.73 15.45 -15.93
CA SER A 273 -10.08 16.04 -15.92
C SER A 273 -10.52 16.36 -17.33
N GLN A 274 -11.80 16.19 -17.62
CA GLN A 274 -12.42 16.54 -18.89
C GLN A 274 -13.83 17.06 -18.63
N SER A 275 -14.21 18.14 -19.33
CA SER A 275 -15.58 18.65 -19.21
C SER A 275 -16.60 17.58 -19.62
N LEU A 276 -17.82 17.66 -19.07
CA LEU A 276 -18.93 16.69 -19.25
C LEU A 276 -18.73 15.31 -18.60
N ILE A 277 -17.53 14.93 -18.19
CA ILE A 277 -17.24 13.69 -17.46
C ILE A 277 -17.02 14.05 -15.96
N PRO A 278 -17.62 13.34 -14.99
CA PRO A 278 -17.35 13.59 -13.57
C PRO A 278 -15.90 13.28 -13.19
N ASP A 279 -15.29 14.10 -12.33
CA ASP A 279 -13.92 13.89 -11.88
C ASP A 279 -13.74 12.54 -11.13
N ASP A 280 -14.78 12.12 -10.39
CA ASP A 280 -14.90 10.81 -9.72
C ASP A 280 -14.52 9.63 -10.65
N PHE A 281 -14.88 9.69 -11.93
CA PHE A 281 -14.56 8.64 -12.91
C PHE A 281 -13.05 8.53 -13.17
N PHE A 282 -12.36 9.67 -13.24
CA PHE A 282 -10.90 9.68 -13.38
C PHE A 282 -10.21 9.30 -12.07
N GLU A 283 -10.77 9.65 -10.91
CA GLU A 283 -10.23 9.19 -9.62
C GLU A 283 -10.32 7.66 -9.47
N ASP A 284 -11.46 7.04 -9.77
CA ASP A 284 -11.63 5.58 -9.76
C ASP A 284 -10.65 4.85 -10.70
N VAL A 285 -10.44 5.39 -11.91
CA VAL A 285 -9.58 4.78 -12.93
C VAL A 285 -8.09 5.01 -12.64
N GLU A 286 -7.70 6.21 -12.18
CA GLU A 286 -6.30 6.64 -12.16
C GLU A 286 -5.61 6.54 -10.80
N SER A 287 -6.32 6.71 -9.68
CA SER A 287 -5.74 6.62 -8.32
C SER A 287 -5.05 5.27 -8.03
N SER A 288 -5.42 4.24 -8.78
CA SER A 288 -4.86 2.89 -8.72
C SER A 288 -3.44 2.76 -9.28
N TRP A 289 -2.93 3.74 -10.05
CA TRP A 289 -1.59 3.70 -10.66
C TRP A 289 -0.87 5.07 -10.79
N LYS A 290 -1.59 6.17 -11.04
CA LYS A 290 -1.05 7.52 -11.17
C LYS A 290 -0.48 8.00 -9.82
N GLY A 291 0.54 8.86 -9.84
CA GLY A 291 1.19 9.35 -8.61
C GLY A 291 2.08 8.32 -7.86
N ARG A 292 2.37 7.15 -8.47
CA ARG A 292 3.18 6.07 -7.84
C ARG A 292 4.58 5.92 -8.44
N VAL A 293 4.70 6.13 -9.75
CA VAL A 293 5.95 6.08 -10.53
C VAL A 293 5.98 7.27 -11.47
N LYS A 294 7.11 7.98 -11.51
CA LYS A 294 7.26 9.26 -12.22
C LYS A 294 6.96 9.11 -13.71
N ARG A 295 6.17 10.05 -14.26
CA ARG A 295 5.66 10.08 -15.65
C ARG A 295 6.70 9.65 -16.69
N LYS A 296 7.92 10.19 -16.59
CA LYS A 296 9.08 9.88 -17.47
C LYS A 296 9.42 8.39 -17.69
N HIS A 297 9.01 7.49 -16.79
CA HIS A 297 9.25 6.04 -16.92
C HIS A 297 8.07 5.27 -17.52
N MET A 298 6.91 5.92 -17.66
CA MET A 298 5.65 5.31 -18.11
C MET A 298 4.91 6.18 -19.15
N GLU A 299 5.58 7.16 -19.77
CA GLU A 299 5.00 8.20 -20.62
C GLU A 299 4.01 7.64 -21.66
N PHE A 300 4.41 6.62 -22.41
CA PHE A 300 3.59 5.88 -23.38
C PHE A 300 2.25 5.35 -22.83
N TYR A 301 2.16 5.05 -21.53
CA TYR A 301 0.92 4.65 -20.87
C TYR A 301 0.09 5.85 -20.43
N TYR A 302 0.72 6.94 -19.97
CA TYR A 302 0.03 8.21 -19.71
C TYR A 302 -0.57 8.78 -21.00
N GLU A 303 0.21 8.86 -22.08
CA GLU A 303 -0.25 9.31 -23.41
C GLU A 303 -1.49 8.53 -23.88
N LYS A 304 -1.50 7.21 -23.72
CA LYS A 304 -2.65 6.37 -24.10
C LYS A 304 -3.89 6.56 -23.23
N VAL A 305 -3.74 6.87 -21.95
CA VAL A 305 -4.87 7.24 -21.09
C VAL A 305 -5.35 8.65 -21.44
N ASP A 306 -4.43 9.59 -21.67
CA ASP A 306 -4.72 10.96 -22.12
C ASP A 306 -5.44 10.94 -23.50
N GLU A 307 -5.14 9.99 -24.39
CA GLU A 307 -5.86 9.74 -25.66
C GLU A 307 -7.24 9.11 -25.43
N ALA A 308 -7.34 8.05 -24.62
CA ALA A 308 -8.62 7.39 -24.31
C ALA A 308 -9.62 8.34 -23.64
N ALA A 309 -9.15 9.22 -22.75
CA ALA A 309 -9.95 10.25 -22.11
C ALA A 309 -10.52 11.26 -23.12
N LYS A 310 -9.71 11.68 -24.13
CA LYS A 310 -10.17 12.56 -25.22
C LYS A 310 -11.20 11.86 -26.11
N ALA A 311 -10.99 10.58 -26.44
CA ALA A 311 -11.94 9.80 -27.23
C ALA A 311 -13.28 9.60 -26.51
N LEU A 312 -13.26 9.32 -25.20
CA LEU A 312 -14.46 9.24 -24.37
C LEU A 312 -15.18 10.59 -24.28
N HIS A 313 -14.45 11.69 -24.07
CA HIS A 313 -15.02 13.04 -24.07
C HIS A 313 -15.67 13.38 -25.41
N ALA A 314 -15.04 13.05 -26.54
CA ALA A 314 -15.61 13.25 -27.87
C ALA A 314 -16.94 12.50 -28.06
N ALA A 315 -16.98 11.20 -27.75
CA ALA A 315 -18.21 10.40 -27.85
C ALA A 315 -19.34 10.93 -26.94
N VAL A 316 -19.04 11.28 -25.68
CA VAL A 316 -20.01 11.88 -24.76
C VAL A 316 -20.50 13.25 -25.26
N SER A 317 -19.61 14.03 -25.89
CA SER A 317 -19.94 15.33 -26.48
C SER A 317 -20.85 15.20 -27.70
N GLU A 318 -20.56 14.27 -28.61
CA GLU A 318 -21.32 14.05 -29.84
C GLU A 318 -22.70 13.41 -29.57
N ASP A 319 -22.77 12.38 -28.72
CA ASP A 319 -24.03 11.64 -28.46
C ASP A 319 -24.93 12.33 -27.43
N PHE A 320 -24.40 12.76 -26.28
CA PHE A 320 -25.22 13.17 -25.13
C PHE A 320 -25.50 14.67 -25.05
N VAL A 321 -24.60 15.55 -25.50
CA VAL A 321 -24.83 17.01 -25.45
C VAL A 321 -26.02 17.44 -26.29
N PRO A 322 -26.29 16.92 -27.51
CA PRO A 322 -27.50 17.24 -28.25
C PRO A 322 -28.77 16.85 -27.51
N ILE A 323 -28.78 15.67 -26.85
CA ILE A 323 -29.92 15.18 -26.05
C ILE A 323 -30.15 16.09 -24.84
N ILE A 324 -29.11 16.33 -24.04
CA ILE A 324 -29.18 17.19 -22.85
C ILE A 324 -29.58 18.62 -23.21
N SER A 325 -29.10 19.15 -24.34
CA SER A 325 -29.44 20.50 -24.82
C SER A 325 -30.88 20.61 -25.26
N ARG A 326 -31.42 19.59 -25.97
CA ARG A 326 -32.85 19.53 -26.35
C ARG A 326 -33.75 19.43 -25.12
N ILE A 327 -33.42 18.58 -24.15
CA ILE A 327 -34.17 18.47 -22.89
C ILE A 327 -34.16 19.81 -22.13
N LYS A 328 -33.00 20.46 -21.98
CA LYS A 328 -32.89 21.77 -21.31
C LYS A 328 -33.66 22.87 -22.05
N ALA A 329 -33.61 22.91 -23.38
CA ALA A 329 -34.39 23.86 -24.18
C ALA A 329 -35.91 23.60 -24.04
N SER A 330 -36.32 22.34 -23.93
CA SER A 330 -37.72 21.93 -23.76
C SER A 330 -38.30 22.27 -22.38
N ILE A 331 -37.46 22.53 -21.38
CA ILE A 331 -37.85 22.95 -20.03
C ILE A 331 -37.86 24.49 -19.90
N ALA A 332 -37.41 25.23 -20.92
CA ALA A 332 -37.41 26.69 -20.91
C ALA A 332 -38.83 27.27 -21.05
N PRO A 333 -39.23 28.33 -20.29
CA PRO A 333 -40.63 28.80 -20.26
C PRO A 333 -41.21 29.42 -21.54
N PHE A 334 -40.42 29.54 -22.61
CA PHE A 334 -40.80 30.19 -23.87
C PHE A 334 -40.54 29.26 -25.05
N GLY A 335 -41.53 28.42 -25.35
CA GLY A 335 -41.41 27.34 -26.33
C GLY A 335 -41.20 27.82 -27.78
N SER A 336 -40.13 27.33 -28.41
CA SER A 336 -39.88 27.43 -29.86
C SER A 336 -38.71 26.51 -30.26
N PRO A 337 -38.71 25.88 -31.45
CA PRO A 337 -39.84 25.49 -32.30
C PRO A 337 -40.24 24.02 -32.05
N ARG A 338 -41.30 23.53 -32.70
CA ARG A 338 -41.61 22.08 -32.73
C ARG A 338 -40.56 21.38 -33.59
N GLY A 339 -39.54 20.82 -32.95
CA GLY A 339 -38.48 20.09 -33.64
C GLY A 339 -38.97 18.75 -34.20
N GLU A 340 -38.32 18.31 -35.27
CA GLU A 340 -38.41 16.94 -35.79
C GLU A 340 -37.32 16.08 -35.17
N ILE A 341 -37.67 14.88 -34.69
CA ILE A 341 -36.76 13.96 -34.01
C ILE A 341 -36.87 12.56 -34.61
N VAL A 342 -35.72 11.93 -34.85
CA VAL A 342 -35.60 10.48 -35.08
C VAL A 342 -34.64 9.94 -34.03
N TYR A 343 -35.06 8.94 -33.28
CA TYR A 343 -34.22 8.19 -32.34
C TYR A 343 -34.29 6.70 -32.68
N ASP A 344 -33.15 6.03 -32.58
CA ASP A 344 -33.02 4.59 -32.76
C ASP A 344 -32.32 3.98 -31.52
N GLU A 345 -32.88 2.89 -30.99
CA GLU A 345 -32.41 2.14 -29.81
C GLU A 345 -31.99 3.00 -28.59
N ILE A 346 -32.86 3.93 -28.14
CA ILE A 346 -32.61 4.76 -26.93
C ILE A 346 -32.23 3.87 -25.73
N CYS A 347 -31.19 4.29 -24.98
CA CYS A 347 -30.66 3.61 -23.79
C CYS A 347 -30.07 2.20 -24.03
N ARG A 348 -29.68 1.86 -25.26
CA ARG A 348 -28.84 0.70 -25.55
C ARG A 348 -27.55 0.71 -24.70
N GLY A 349 -27.23 -0.42 -24.07
CA GLY A 349 -26.00 -0.60 -23.28
C GLY A 349 -26.10 -0.33 -21.77
N THR A 350 -27.25 0.10 -21.25
CA THR A 350 -27.50 0.17 -19.79
C THR A 350 -28.35 -1.00 -19.30
N GLU A 351 -28.57 -1.08 -17.98
CA GLU A 351 -29.45 -2.06 -17.34
C GLU A 351 -30.88 -1.97 -17.91
N THR A 352 -31.37 -3.06 -18.52
CA THR A 352 -32.59 -3.08 -19.35
C THR A 352 -33.81 -2.48 -18.66
N ALA A 353 -34.01 -2.74 -17.36
CA ALA A 353 -35.13 -2.17 -16.60
C ALA A 353 -35.03 -0.63 -16.44
N LYS A 354 -33.84 -0.12 -16.11
CA LYS A 354 -33.61 1.34 -15.98
C LYS A 354 -33.65 2.04 -17.33
N GLY A 355 -33.06 1.43 -18.37
CA GLY A 355 -33.13 1.90 -19.75
C GLY A 355 -34.58 1.99 -20.25
N THR A 356 -35.41 1.00 -19.92
CA THR A 356 -36.85 1.00 -20.22
C THR A 356 -37.57 2.18 -19.58
N CYS A 357 -37.38 2.41 -18.27
CA CYS A 357 -38.00 3.55 -17.57
C CYS A 357 -37.54 4.92 -18.10
N ILE A 358 -36.24 5.05 -18.41
CA ILE A 358 -35.68 6.29 -18.97
C ILE A 358 -36.22 6.55 -20.39
N ALA A 359 -36.25 5.52 -21.25
CA ALA A 359 -36.81 5.63 -22.60
C ALA A 359 -38.31 5.98 -22.57
N GLY A 360 -39.09 5.38 -21.67
CA GLY A 360 -40.50 5.72 -21.47
C GLY A 360 -40.72 7.18 -21.05
N SER A 361 -39.98 7.65 -20.04
CA SER A 361 -40.05 9.05 -19.58
C SER A 361 -39.61 10.06 -20.65
N ILE A 362 -38.65 9.69 -21.52
CA ILE A 362 -38.29 10.51 -22.69
C ILE A 362 -39.45 10.57 -23.68
N VAL A 363 -40.08 9.46 -24.02
CA VAL A 363 -41.24 9.42 -24.96
C VAL A 363 -42.42 10.24 -24.42
N GLU A 364 -42.75 10.08 -23.15
CA GLU A 364 -43.77 10.86 -22.44
C GLU A 364 -43.48 12.38 -22.48
N THR A 365 -42.22 12.77 -22.21
CA THR A 365 -41.79 14.16 -22.30
C THR A 365 -41.94 14.71 -23.72
N LEU A 366 -41.59 13.93 -24.74
CA LEU A 366 -41.69 14.34 -26.16
C LEU A 366 -43.15 14.51 -26.62
N ASP A 367 -44.07 13.66 -26.15
CA ASP A 367 -45.51 13.77 -26.43
C ASP A 367 -46.11 15.02 -25.77
N ALA A 368 -45.84 15.24 -24.48
CA ALA A 368 -46.32 16.40 -23.72
C ALA A 368 -45.82 17.74 -24.29
N VAL A 369 -44.66 17.75 -24.94
CA VAL A 369 -44.05 18.91 -25.61
C VAL A 369 -44.62 19.13 -27.03
N GLY A 370 -45.31 18.13 -27.61
CA GLY A 370 -45.82 18.19 -28.98
C GLY A 370 -44.71 18.18 -30.03
N CYS A 371 -43.65 17.41 -29.77
CA CYS A 371 -42.57 17.15 -30.73
C CYS A 371 -43.05 16.19 -31.83
N LEU A 372 -42.66 16.41 -33.08
CA LEU A 372 -42.91 15.47 -34.17
C LEU A 372 -41.72 14.51 -34.28
N GLY A 373 -41.96 13.19 -34.28
CA GLY A 373 -40.83 12.27 -34.40
C GLY A 373 -41.16 10.80 -34.51
N ILE A 374 -40.09 10.02 -34.68
CA ILE A 374 -40.10 8.56 -34.76
C ILE A 374 -39.09 8.05 -33.72
N VAL A 375 -39.50 7.05 -32.93
CA VAL A 375 -38.64 6.36 -31.96
C VAL A 375 -38.72 4.86 -32.23
N SER A 376 -37.61 4.25 -32.66
CA SER A 376 -37.46 2.79 -32.73
C SER A 376 -36.78 2.26 -31.47
N THR A 377 -37.22 1.09 -31.00
CA THR A 377 -36.71 0.47 -29.77
C THR A 377 -36.94 -1.04 -29.75
N HIS A 378 -36.01 -1.78 -29.14
CA HIS A 378 -36.17 -3.19 -28.77
C HIS A 378 -36.67 -3.38 -27.33
N LEU A 379 -36.83 -2.30 -26.56
CA LEU A 379 -37.25 -2.34 -25.16
C LEU A 379 -38.78 -2.54 -25.07
N HIS A 380 -39.26 -3.76 -25.33
CA HIS A 380 -40.70 -4.08 -25.35
C HIS A 380 -41.44 -3.68 -24.05
N GLY A 381 -40.76 -3.64 -22.91
CA GLY A 381 -41.33 -3.19 -21.64
C GLY A 381 -41.74 -1.71 -21.61
N VAL A 382 -41.30 -0.87 -22.56
CA VAL A 382 -41.75 0.53 -22.68
C VAL A 382 -43.26 0.58 -22.96
N PHE A 383 -43.81 -0.42 -23.66
CA PHE A 383 -45.24 -0.54 -23.95
C PHE A 383 -46.08 -0.98 -22.74
N ASP A 384 -45.44 -1.42 -21.66
CA ASP A 384 -46.09 -1.90 -20.43
C ASP A 384 -45.91 -0.88 -19.26
N LEU A 385 -45.27 0.26 -19.52
CA LEU A 385 -45.18 1.38 -18.59
C LEU A 385 -46.47 2.23 -18.61
N PRO A 386 -46.91 2.79 -17.45
CA PRO A 386 -48.07 3.67 -17.38
C PRO A 386 -47.72 5.10 -17.82
N LEU A 387 -47.43 5.30 -19.10
CA LEU A 387 -47.02 6.60 -19.67
C LEU A 387 -48.22 7.49 -20.02
N GLU A 388 -48.16 8.78 -19.69
CA GLU A 388 -49.21 9.77 -19.99
C GLU A 388 -49.13 10.35 -21.41
N THR A 389 -48.91 9.50 -22.42
CA THR A 389 -48.85 9.91 -23.85
C THR A 389 -50.24 10.10 -24.46
N THR A 390 -50.45 11.18 -25.23
CA THR A 390 -51.74 11.57 -25.82
C THR A 390 -51.76 11.70 -27.34
N ASN A 391 -50.61 11.86 -27.99
CA ASN A 391 -50.46 12.04 -29.45
C ASN A 391 -49.63 10.94 -30.12
N THR A 392 -49.10 10.00 -29.34
CA THR A 392 -48.26 8.88 -29.78
C THR A 392 -49.05 7.80 -30.52
N VAL A 393 -48.50 7.30 -31.63
CA VAL A 393 -49.07 6.20 -32.43
C VAL A 393 -48.04 5.09 -32.56
N TYR A 394 -48.38 3.88 -32.10
CA TYR A 394 -47.51 2.72 -32.22
C TYR A 394 -47.53 2.14 -33.64
N LYS A 395 -46.33 1.94 -34.20
CA LYS A 395 -46.12 1.28 -35.49
C LYS A 395 -45.20 0.07 -35.31
N ALA A 396 -45.49 -0.99 -36.07
CA ALA A 396 -44.71 -2.21 -36.12
C ALA A 396 -44.28 -2.51 -37.56
N MET A 397 -43.17 -3.22 -37.73
CA MET A 397 -42.73 -3.72 -39.04
C MET A 397 -43.31 -5.13 -39.24
N SER A 398 -44.22 -5.31 -40.19
CA SER A 398 -44.95 -6.58 -40.31
C SER A 398 -44.10 -7.72 -40.89
N ALA A 399 -44.38 -8.95 -40.45
CA ALA A 399 -43.73 -10.16 -40.91
C ALA A 399 -44.76 -11.26 -41.21
N GLU A 400 -44.46 -12.14 -42.18
CA GLU A 400 -45.37 -13.17 -42.68
C GLU A 400 -44.84 -14.58 -42.44
N HIS A 401 -45.76 -15.53 -42.29
CA HIS A 401 -45.47 -16.93 -41.97
C HIS A 401 -45.46 -17.83 -43.22
N VAL A 402 -44.28 -18.02 -43.81
CA VAL A 402 -44.09 -18.81 -45.03
C VAL A 402 -43.37 -20.11 -44.68
N ASN A 403 -43.98 -21.27 -44.97
CA ASN A 403 -43.39 -22.61 -44.75
C ASN A 403 -42.87 -22.87 -43.31
N GLY A 404 -43.55 -22.33 -42.30
CA GLY A 404 -43.10 -22.41 -40.90
C GLY A 404 -41.86 -21.55 -40.64
N GLN A 405 -41.70 -20.46 -41.40
CA GLN A 405 -40.69 -19.45 -41.20
C GLN A 405 -41.29 -18.04 -41.27
N THR A 406 -41.15 -17.24 -40.21
CA THR A 406 -41.35 -15.79 -40.27
C THR A 406 -40.37 -15.15 -41.27
N VAL A 407 -40.86 -14.22 -42.08
CA VAL A 407 -40.08 -13.40 -43.01
C VAL A 407 -40.56 -11.94 -42.90
N PRO A 408 -39.67 -10.95 -42.68
CA PRO A 408 -40.07 -9.55 -42.65
C PRO A 408 -40.60 -9.10 -44.01
N THR A 409 -41.76 -8.44 -44.02
CA THR A 409 -42.41 -7.93 -45.25
C THR A 409 -41.96 -6.52 -45.61
N TRP A 410 -41.27 -5.83 -44.70
CA TRP A 410 -40.82 -4.43 -44.81
C TRP A 410 -41.95 -3.39 -44.95
N ASN A 411 -43.19 -3.77 -44.65
CA ASN A 411 -44.32 -2.86 -44.53
C ASN A 411 -44.49 -2.36 -43.09
N LEU A 412 -44.62 -1.05 -42.91
CA LEU A 412 -44.93 -0.43 -41.63
C LEU A 412 -46.44 -0.45 -41.39
N VAL A 413 -46.89 -1.12 -40.33
CA VAL A 413 -48.30 -1.29 -39.96
C VAL A 413 -48.60 -0.67 -38.60
N ASP A 414 -49.87 -0.40 -38.31
CA ASP A 414 -50.32 0.03 -36.98
C ASP A 414 -50.25 -1.12 -35.97
N GLY A 415 -49.76 -0.83 -34.76
CA GLY A 415 -49.67 -1.79 -33.66
C GLY A 415 -48.28 -1.86 -33.02
N ILE A 416 -48.12 -2.85 -32.14
CA ILE A 416 -46.91 -3.10 -31.35
C ILE A 416 -46.39 -4.50 -31.70
N CYS A 417 -45.08 -4.63 -31.96
CA CYS A 417 -44.44 -5.94 -32.03
C CYS A 417 -43.80 -6.30 -30.67
N LYS A 418 -44.22 -7.41 -30.08
CA LYS A 418 -43.50 -8.08 -28.96
C LYS A 418 -42.80 -9.37 -29.37
N GLU A 419 -43.00 -9.84 -30.61
CA GLU A 419 -42.29 -11.00 -31.16
C GLU A 419 -40.89 -10.59 -31.62
N SER A 420 -39.88 -11.35 -31.21
CA SER A 420 -38.47 -11.04 -31.47
C SER A 420 -37.83 -12.19 -32.24
N LEU A 421 -37.30 -11.90 -33.43
CA LEU A 421 -36.67 -12.89 -34.31
C LEU A 421 -35.24 -13.24 -33.85
N ALA A 422 -34.95 -13.28 -32.54
CA ALA A 422 -33.60 -13.29 -31.99
C ALA A 422 -32.96 -14.69 -31.90
N PHE A 423 -33.69 -15.70 -31.37
CA PHE A 423 -33.27 -17.11 -31.47
C PHE A 423 -33.18 -17.57 -32.93
N GLU A 424 -33.81 -16.78 -33.78
CA GLU A 424 -34.08 -17.07 -35.15
C GLU A 424 -33.04 -16.48 -36.07
N ILE A 425 -32.63 -15.25 -35.85
CA ILE A 425 -31.34 -14.81 -36.34
C ILE A 425 -30.30 -15.86 -35.87
N ALA A 426 -30.28 -16.33 -34.61
CA ALA A 426 -29.32 -17.37 -34.17
C ALA A 426 -29.31 -18.77 -34.89
N GLN A 427 -30.42 -19.54 -35.02
CA GLN A 427 -30.32 -20.90 -35.68
C GLN A 427 -29.94 -20.81 -37.15
N LYS A 428 -30.23 -19.66 -37.76
CA LYS A 428 -29.57 -19.33 -39.00
C LYS A 428 -28.15 -18.78 -38.68
N GLU A 429 -27.84 -17.56 -38.23
CA GLU A 429 -26.47 -17.11 -37.78
C GLU A 429 -25.65 -18.13 -36.94
N GLY A 430 -24.92 -19.06 -37.56
CA GLY A 430 -24.08 -20.07 -36.90
C GLY A 430 -24.73 -21.13 -35.96
N VAL A 431 -25.63 -20.77 -35.05
CA VAL A 431 -25.74 -21.41 -33.71
C VAL A 431 -26.30 -22.86 -33.72
N PRO A 432 -25.71 -23.79 -32.95
CA PRO A 432 -26.21 -25.16 -32.78
C PRO A 432 -27.62 -25.27 -32.16
N GLU A 433 -28.47 -26.10 -32.77
CA GLU A 433 -29.90 -26.21 -32.43
C GLU A 433 -30.18 -26.63 -30.97
N ASN A 434 -29.27 -27.36 -30.33
CA ASN A 434 -29.38 -27.72 -28.91
C ASN A 434 -29.19 -26.52 -27.97
N VAL A 435 -28.34 -25.56 -28.34
CA VAL A 435 -28.15 -24.30 -27.59
C VAL A 435 -29.41 -23.44 -27.70
N ILE A 436 -29.94 -23.31 -28.92
CA ILE A 436 -31.18 -22.57 -29.18
C ILE A 436 -32.38 -23.17 -28.45
N LYS A 437 -32.59 -24.49 -28.55
CA LYS A 437 -33.66 -25.18 -27.80
C LYS A 437 -33.54 -24.99 -26.28
N ARG A 438 -32.33 -24.85 -25.75
CA ARG A 438 -32.11 -24.52 -24.34
C ARG A 438 -32.37 -23.04 -24.02
N ALA A 439 -32.04 -22.12 -24.92
CA ALA A 439 -32.34 -20.71 -24.79
C ALA A 439 -33.85 -20.43 -24.87
N GLU A 440 -34.56 -21.05 -25.83
CA GLU A 440 -36.03 -21.03 -25.97
C GLU A 440 -36.69 -21.52 -24.65
N GLN A 441 -36.23 -22.65 -24.07
CA GLN A 441 -36.68 -23.13 -22.76
C GLN A 441 -36.43 -22.13 -21.61
N LEU A 442 -35.23 -21.53 -21.55
CA LEU A 442 -34.87 -20.59 -20.48
C LEU A 442 -35.72 -19.32 -20.56
N TYR A 443 -35.90 -18.77 -21.77
CA TYR A 443 -36.76 -17.62 -22.03
C TYR A 443 -38.21 -17.90 -21.63
N HIS A 444 -38.79 -19.02 -22.10
CA HIS A 444 -40.14 -19.42 -21.67
C HIS A 444 -40.25 -19.71 -20.16
N SER A 445 -39.16 -20.06 -19.46
CA SER A 445 -39.19 -20.22 -18.00
C SER A 445 -39.07 -18.92 -17.21
N ALA A 446 -38.47 -17.88 -17.79
CA ALA A 446 -38.24 -16.58 -17.15
C ALA A 446 -39.32 -15.54 -17.49
N TYR A 447 -39.91 -15.61 -18.69
CA TYR A 447 -40.85 -14.64 -19.25
C TYR A 447 -42.18 -15.30 -19.68
N ALA A 448 -42.57 -16.38 -18.98
CA ALA A 448 -43.70 -17.25 -19.31
C ALA A 448 -45.07 -16.55 -19.46
N ASN A 449 -45.23 -15.37 -18.86
CA ASN A 449 -46.53 -14.75 -18.65
C ASN A 449 -46.95 -13.76 -19.75
N ASP A 450 -46.02 -13.25 -20.57
CA ASP A 450 -46.21 -11.93 -21.20
C ASP A 450 -46.28 -11.90 -22.75
N ILE A 451 -45.83 -12.93 -23.49
CA ILE A 451 -45.70 -12.85 -24.97
C ILE A 451 -46.15 -14.14 -25.70
N PRO A 452 -47.11 -14.06 -26.66
CA PRO A 452 -47.46 -15.14 -27.60
C PRO A 452 -46.36 -15.47 -28.62
N SER A 453 -46.40 -16.66 -29.20
CA SER A 453 -45.26 -17.25 -29.92
C SER A 453 -45.35 -17.22 -31.45
N THR A 454 -44.42 -16.52 -32.12
CA THR A 454 -43.95 -16.88 -33.49
C THR A 454 -42.57 -16.25 -33.81
N ASN A 455 -41.98 -16.55 -34.97
CA ASN A 455 -40.92 -17.58 -35.09
C ASN A 455 -40.25 -17.62 -36.50
N ARG A 456 -38.95 -17.27 -36.62
CA ARG A 456 -37.92 -17.64 -37.68
C ARG A 456 -37.25 -16.51 -38.50
N LYS A 457 -36.09 -16.69 -39.18
CA LYS A 457 -34.78 -17.34 -38.83
C LYS A 457 -33.72 -16.95 -39.92
N PHE A 458 -32.76 -15.99 -39.78
CA PHE A 458 -31.81 -15.60 -40.88
C PHE A 458 -30.29 -15.48 -40.52
N ARG A 459 -29.38 -15.71 -41.51
CA ARG A 459 -28.00 -16.28 -41.36
C ARG A 459 -26.95 -15.50 -42.15
N ASP A 460 -25.77 -15.36 -41.54
CA ASP A 460 -24.40 -15.10 -41.98
C ASP A 460 -24.22 -14.57 -43.41
N LEU A 461 -23.36 -13.55 -43.58
CA LEU A 461 -21.94 -13.81 -43.89
C LEU A 461 -21.05 -12.54 -44.01
N LYS A 462 -20.01 -12.52 -43.17
CA LYS A 462 -18.61 -12.06 -43.36
C LYS A 462 -18.17 -11.32 -44.65
N TYR A 463 -17.30 -10.32 -44.49
CA TYR A 463 -16.08 -10.16 -45.33
C TYR A 463 -14.94 -9.41 -44.59
N ASP A 464 -13.69 -9.53 -45.08
CA ASP A 464 -12.39 -9.11 -44.47
C ASP A 464 -11.26 -9.21 -45.55
N PRO A 465 -9.99 -8.77 -45.36
CA PRO A 465 -9.41 -7.42 -45.30
C PRO A 465 -8.38 -7.11 -46.44
N ASP A 466 -7.77 -5.88 -46.46
CA ASP A 466 -6.43 -5.50 -47.01
C ASP A 466 -6.27 -3.94 -47.04
N LYS A 467 -5.11 -3.22 -47.09
CA LYS A 467 -3.66 -3.55 -47.21
C LYS A 467 -2.69 -2.37 -46.81
N THR A 468 -1.49 -2.69 -46.27
CA THR A 468 -0.12 -2.03 -46.40
C THR A 468 0.07 -0.49 -46.49
N ALA A 469 0.83 0.18 -45.59
CA ALA A 469 2.32 0.41 -45.52
C ALA A 469 2.76 1.81 -46.07
N THR A 470 3.93 2.45 -45.86
CA THR A 470 5.34 2.11 -45.47
C THR A 470 6.11 3.30 -44.81
N ASP A 471 7.12 3.03 -43.95
CA ASP A 471 8.48 3.65 -43.73
C ASP A 471 8.71 5.20 -43.76
N GLU A 472 9.82 5.85 -43.32
CA GLU A 472 11.21 5.50 -42.92
C GLU A 472 11.66 6.24 -41.59
N ALA A 473 12.96 6.20 -41.22
CA ALA A 473 13.52 6.60 -39.90
C ALA A 473 14.64 7.68 -39.94
N TYR A 474 15.04 8.23 -38.76
CA TYR A 474 16.34 8.90 -38.52
C TYR A 474 16.77 8.85 -37.02
N SER A 475 17.97 9.36 -36.68
CA SER A 475 18.77 8.97 -35.49
C SER A 475 19.33 10.12 -34.63
N GLY A 476 19.55 9.91 -33.32
CA GLY A 476 20.39 10.79 -32.47
C GLY A 476 20.50 10.41 -30.98
N SER A 477 21.61 10.80 -30.33
CA SER A 477 21.90 10.71 -28.87
C SER A 477 22.38 12.11 -28.36
N CYS A 478 22.71 12.42 -27.09
CA CYS A 478 22.97 11.63 -25.87
C CYS A 478 22.88 12.51 -24.58
N SER A 479 23.03 11.88 -23.40
CA SER A 479 23.66 12.37 -22.15
C SER A 479 23.13 13.60 -21.35
N ASP A 480 22.55 13.27 -20.18
CA ASP A 480 22.98 13.66 -18.80
C ASP A 480 22.72 15.06 -18.17
N PRO A 481 22.66 15.15 -16.82
CA PRO A 481 21.75 16.07 -16.13
C PRO A 481 22.38 17.32 -15.52
N PHE A 482 21.52 18.31 -15.20
CA PHE A 482 21.89 19.58 -14.58
C PHE A 482 21.52 19.65 -13.09
N THR A 483 22.51 19.85 -12.22
CA THR A 483 22.29 20.03 -10.77
C THR A 483 21.78 21.43 -10.46
N ILE A 484 20.61 21.55 -9.82
CA ILE A 484 20.07 22.83 -9.33
C ILE A 484 19.83 22.75 -7.82
N THR A 485 20.66 23.46 -7.05
CA THR A 485 20.52 23.61 -5.60
C THR A 485 19.48 24.68 -5.24
N VAL A 486 18.21 24.27 -5.20
CA VAL A 486 17.11 25.14 -4.72
C VAL A 486 17.04 25.09 -3.19
N THR A 487 17.42 26.16 -2.51
CA THR A 487 17.06 26.36 -1.09
C THR A 487 15.56 26.59 -0.97
N SER A 488 14.87 25.73 -0.22
CA SER A 488 13.40 25.67 -0.24
C SER A 488 12.73 26.79 0.58
N GLU A 489 11.60 27.31 0.08
CA GLU A 489 10.78 28.31 0.77
C GLU A 489 10.40 27.97 2.23
N PRO A 490 9.99 26.73 2.59
CA PRO A 490 9.55 26.44 3.96
C PRO A 490 10.65 26.64 5.02
N ASP A 491 11.93 26.58 4.66
CA ASP A 491 13.03 26.77 5.63
C ASP A 491 13.27 28.25 5.98
N VAL A 492 12.78 29.18 5.14
CA VAL A 492 12.73 30.62 5.46
C VAL A 492 11.59 30.87 6.44
N LEU A 493 10.38 30.42 6.11
CA LEU A 493 9.18 30.58 6.95
C LEU A 493 9.35 29.95 8.34
N ARG A 494 9.97 28.77 8.43
CA ARG A 494 10.33 28.13 9.72
C ARG A 494 11.20 29.03 10.60
N ARG A 495 12.19 29.71 10.01
CA ARG A 495 13.11 30.60 10.72
C ARG A 495 12.42 31.89 11.20
N GLU A 496 11.51 32.42 10.40
CA GLU A 496 10.66 33.57 10.78
C GLU A 496 9.74 33.22 11.95
N ILE A 497 9.05 32.08 11.89
CA ILE A 497 8.22 31.56 12.99
C ILE A 497 9.08 31.36 14.25
N GLN A 498 10.26 30.74 14.14
CA GLN A 498 11.16 30.54 15.27
C GLN A 498 11.59 31.86 15.91
N ASN A 499 11.94 32.87 15.12
CA ASN A 499 12.31 34.20 15.61
C ASN A 499 11.14 34.88 16.34
N ALA A 500 9.93 34.85 15.79
CA ALA A 500 8.73 35.42 16.41
C ALA A 500 8.37 34.70 17.73
N VAL A 501 8.35 33.36 17.74
CA VAL A 501 8.11 32.55 18.94
C VAL A 501 9.16 32.86 20.02
N THR A 502 10.44 32.98 19.64
CA THR A 502 11.54 33.32 20.55
C THR A 502 11.32 34.67 21.22
N ALA A 503 11.06 35.73 20.43
CA ALA A 503 10.88 37.09 20.95
C ALA A 503 9.67 37.19 21.90
N ILE A 504 8.54 36.55 21.55
CA ILE A 504 7.32 36.51 22.36
C ILE A 504 7.57 35.75 23.68
N CYS A 505 8.21 34.58 23.62
CA CYS A 505 8.44 33.74 24.79
C CYS A 505 9.49 34.34 25.73
N GLN A 506 10.62 34.85 25.21
CA GLN A 506 11.66 35.51 26.03
C GLN A 506 11.09 36.69 26.81
N LYS A 507 10.31 37.56 26.15
CA LYS A 507 9.61 38.67 26.81
C LYS A 507 8.73 38.19 27.96
N LYS A 508 7.90 37.18 27.72
CA LYS A 508 7.00 36.62 28.74
C LYS A 508 7.74 35.92 29.88
N LEU A 509 8.88 35.28 29.61
CA LEU A 509 9.71 34.65 30.64
C LEU A 509 10.40 35.70 31.53
N MET A 510 10.88 36.81 30.97
CA MET A 510 11.40 37.94 31.77
C MET A 510 10.32 38.53 32.70
N ASP A 511 9.10 38.73 32.20
CA ASP A 511 7.95 39.20 33.01
C ASP A 511 7.63 38.26 34.19
N LEU A 512 7.82 36.95 34.01
CA LEU A 512 7.52 35.92 35.00
C LEU A 512 8.62 35.78 36.06
N TYR A 513 9.90 35.81 35.67
CA TYR A 513 11.03 35.57 36.59
C TYR A 513 11.54 36.80 37.33
N LYS A 514 11.16 38.03 36.91
CA LYS A 514 11.42 39.29 37.65
C LYS A 514 12.89 39.51 38.09
N SER A 515 13.79 39.37 37.11
CA SER A 515 15.16 39.92 37.10
C SER A 515 16.06 39.65 38.31
N VAL A 516 16.84 38.57 38.22
CA VAL A 516 18.26 38.56 38.60
C VAL A 516 19.04 37.94 37.43
N ASP A 517 20.21 38.49 37.12
CA ASP A 517 21.22 38.08 36.14
C ASP A 517 20.79 37.67 34.71
N LEU A 518 21.22 38.49 33.75
CA LEU A 518 21.04 38.29 32.31
C LEU A 518 21.80 37.08 31.72
N SER A 519 22.68 36.45 32.50
CA SER A 519 23.58 35.37 32.07
C SER A 519 23.08 33.95 32.35
N GLU A 520 22.00 33.77 33.10
CA GLU A 520 21.44 32.44 33.44
C GLU A 520 20.03 32.19 32.88
N PHE A 521 19.54 33.03 31.95
CA PHE A 521 18.29 32.71 31.25
C PHE A 521 18.49 31.47 30.37
N PRO A 522 17.69 30.40 30.53
CA PRO A 522 17.80 29.22 29.69
C PRO A 522 17.42 29.59 28.25
N GLU A 523 18.38 29.48 27.34
CA GLU A 523 18.15 29.63 25.91
C GLU A 523 17.07 28.63 25.46
N LEU A 524 16.09 29.11 24.70
CA LEU A 524 14.99 28.27 24.23
C LEU A 524 15.51 27.30 23.17
N LYS A 525 15.97 26.12 23.61
CA LYS A 525 16.43 25.06 22.71
C LYS A 525 15.25 24.51 21.91
N PHE A 526 15.09 25.03 20.71
CA PHE A 526 14.07 24.58 19.77
C PHE A 526 14.42 23.19 19.20
N ILE A 527 13.41 22.33 19.15
CA ILE A 527 13.43 21.03 18.50
C ILE A 527 12.46 21.14 17.32
N SER A 528 13.03 21.21 16.11
CA SER A 528 12.28 21.00 14.87
C SER A 528 12.08 19.51 14.65
N ILE A 529 10.90 19.12 14.17
CA ILE A 529 10.54 17.75 13.80
C ILE A 529 9.93 17.81 12.40
N GLY A 530 10.64 17.27 11.41
CA GLY A 530 10.21 17.16 10.02
C GLY A 530 9.09 16.14 9.78
N ALA A 531 8.85 15.83 8.51
CA ALA A 531 8.03 14.67 8.13
C ALA A 531 8.78 13.38 8.52
N ARG A 532 8.06 12.36 9.00
CA ARG A 532 8.63 11.08 9.47
C ARG A 532 9.71 11.18 10.57
N GLU A 533 9.78 12.28 11.31
CA GLU A 533 10.66 12.41 12.49
C GLU A 533 9.86 12.25 13.80
N GLN A 534 10.49 11.81 14.88
CA GLN A 534 9.92 11.61 16.21
C GLN A 534 10.62 12.54 17.23
N PRO A 535 9.91 12.99 18.29
CA PRO A 535 10.56 13.74 19.36
C PRO A 535 11.71 12.98 20.03
N PRO A 536 12.77 13.68 20.47
CA PRO A 536 13.85 13.05 21.23
C PRO A 536 13.36 12.45 22.56
N PRO A 537 13.99 11.38 23.07
CA PRO A 537 13.66 10.79 24.37
C PRO A 537 13.78 11.76 25.55
N SER A 538 14.60 12.82 25.43
CA SER A 538 14.68 13.90 26.42
C SER A 538 13.40 14.74 26.58
N THR A 539 12.39 14.56 25.72
CA THR A 539 11.05 15.16 25.89
C THR A 539 10.10 14.33 26.77
N ILE A 540 10.47 13.09 27.14
CA ILE A 540 9.59 12.19 27.90
C ILE A 540 9.39 12.71 29.33
N GLY A 541 8.15 13.01 29.68
CA GLY A 541 7.78 13.56 30.99
C GLY A 541 8.06 15.07 31.15
N ALA A 542 8.47 15.75 30.07
CA ALA A 542 8.75 17.19 30.08
C ALA A 542 7.62 17.98 29.41
N SER A 543 7.04 18.94 30.14
CA SER A 543 6.06 19.87 29.57
C SER A 543 6.68 20.64 28.41
N SER A 544 6.03 20.59 27.25
CA SER A 544 6.54 21.12 25.98
C SER A 544 5.46 21.97 25.30
N VAL A 545 5.88 23.07 24.68
CA VAL A 545 5.03 23.92 23.82
C VAL A 545 5.45 23.68 22.37
N TYR A 546 4.47 23.55 21.47
CA TYR A 546 4.72 23.28 20.05
C TYR A 546 3.85 24.14 19.13
N VAL A 547 4.36 24.36 17.92
CA VAL A 547 3.70 25.05 16.82
C VAL A 547 3.74 24.14 15.60
N ILE A 548 2.61 23.96 14.92
CA ILE A 548 2.49 23.21 13.67
C ILE A 548 2.10 24.19 12.56
N LEU A 549 2.84 24.16 11.44
CA LEU A 549 2.37 24.75 10.18
C LEU A 549 1.45 23.73 9.49
N ARG A 550 0.18 24.09 9.32
CA ARG A 550 -0.82 23.25 8.65
C ARG A 550 -0.84 23.50 7.14
N PRO A 551 -1.31 22.55 6.32
CA PRO A 551 -1.45 22.72 4.87
C PRO A 551 -2.37 23.89 4.45
N ASP A 552 -3.34 24.27 5.29
CA ASP A 552 -4.22 25.44 5.08
C ASP A 552 -3.51 26.80 5.36
N LYS A 553 -2.17 26.80 5.43
CA LYS A 553 -1.27 27.91 5.78
C LYS A 553 -1.54 28.52 7.16
N ARG A 554 -2.26 27.83 8.04
CA ARG A 554 -2.51 28.29 9.43
C ARG A 554 -1.49 27.70 10.40
N LEU A 555 -1.15 28.48 11.43
CA LEU A 555 -0.40 27.99 12.57
C LEU A 555 -1.36 27.39 13.62
N HIS A 556 -1.01 26.23 14.17
CA HIS A 556 -1.64 25.68 15.36
C HIS A 556 -0.60 25.61 16.48
N VAL A 557 -0.81 26.42 17.53
CA VAL A 557 -0.06 26.32 18.80
C VAL A 557 -0.77 25.34 19.72
N GLY A 558 -0.02 24.61 20.54
CA GLY A 558 -0.56 23.82 21.64
C GLY A 558 0.51 23.43 22.66
N GLU A 559 0.09 22.83 23.77
CA GLU A 559 0.97 22.36 24.83
C GLU A 559 0.77 20.86 25.13
N THR A 560 1.75 20.20 25.74
CA THR A 560 1.60 18.79 26.14
C THR A 560 2.71 18.32 27.09
N ASP A 561 2.41 17.33 27.92
CA ASP A 561 3.39 16.61 28.75
C ASP A 561 3.77 15.23 28.14
N ASP A 562 3.08 14.83 27.05
CA ASP A 562 3.44 13.71 26.17
C ASP A 562 3.51 14.23 24.73
N PHE A 563 4.72 14.61 24.32
CA PHE A 563 4.92 15.17 22.98
C PHE A 563 4.93 14.09 21.88
N GLN A 564 5.37 12.87 22.17
CA GLN A 564 5.37 11.80 21.18
C GLN A 564 3.95 11.34 20.83
N GLY A 565 3.08 11.15 21.83
CA GLY A 565 1.67 10.87 21.61
C GLY A 565 0.96 12.01 20.88
N ARG A 566 1.31 13.28 21.18
CA ARG A 566 0.74 14.45 20.50
C ARG A 566 1.13 14.56 19.03
N VAL A 567 2.39 14.30 18.68
CA VAL A 567 2.85 14.25 17.26
C VAL A 567 2.10 13.16 16.51
N LYS A 568 2.01 11.95 17.07
CA LYS A 568 1.26 10.83 16.49
C LYS A 568 -0.24 11.16 16.31
N ALA A 569 -0.88 11.75 17.32
CA ALA A 569 -2.30 12.11 17.29
C ALA A 569 -2.63 13.25 16.30
N HIS A 570 -1.67 14.10 15.93
CA HIS A 570 -1.85 15.07 14.85
C HIS A 570 -1.57 14.46 13.47
N ARG A 571 -0.53 13.64 13.30
CA ARG A 571 -0.23 12.94 12.02
C ARG A 571 -1.27 11.88 11.64
N ALA A 572 -2.02 11.36 12.61
CA ALA A 572 -3.14 10.44 12.38
C ALA A 572 -4.40 11.12 11.79
N LYS A 573 -4.36 12.42 11.48
CA LYS A 573 -5.44 13.16 10.83
C LYS A 573 -5.15 13.32 9.34
N ASP A 574 -6.19 13.33 8.52
CA ASP A 574 -6.06 13.48 7.08
C ASP A 574 -5.42 14.83 6.69
N GLY A 575 -4.53 14.79 5.70
CA GLY A 575 -3.70 15.91 5.27
C GLY A 575 -2.55 16.29 6.23
N MET A 576 -2.49 15.73 7.44
CA MET A 576 -1.49 16.08 8.46
C MET A 576 -0.35 15.05 8.59
N GLN A 577 -0.32 13.99 7.77
CA GLN A 577 0.61 12.87 7.93
C GLN A 577 2.09 13.30 7.87
N ASN A 578 2.40 14.27 7.00
CA ASN A 578 3.74 14.83 6.82
C ASN A 578 3.93 16.20 7.50
N ALA A 579 3.05 16.58 8.45
CA ALA A 579 3.16 17.85 9.15
C ALA A 579 4.47 17.95 9.98
N SER A 580 5.14 19.09 9.88
CA SER A 580 6.33 19.43 10.67
C SER A 580 5.99 20.31 11.88
N PHE A 581 6.67 20.05 12.99
CA PHE A 581 6.45 20.69 14.29
C PHE A 581 7.70 21.49 14.69
N LEU A 582 7.51 22.69 15.22
CA LEU A 582 8.55 23.44 15.94
C LEU A 582 8.19 23.44 17.42
N SER A 583 9.08 23.02 18.30
CA SER A 583 8.77 22.81 19.72
C SER A 583 9.91 23.23 20.64
N PHE A 584 9.60 23.45 21.92
CA PHE A 584 10.59 23.70 22.97
C PHE A 584 10.09 23.21 24.34
N ILE A 585 11.02 22.78 25.18
CA ILE A 585 10.75 22.27 26.53
C ILE A 585 10.66 23.44 27.52
N VAL A 586 9.75 23.34 28.51
CA VAL A 586 9.53 24.37 29.54
C VAL A 586 9.41 23.76 30.94
N GLN A 587 9.69 24.56 31.97
CA GLN A 587 9.62 24.09 33.36
C GLN A 587 8.17 23.98 33.87
N GLY A 588 7.49 22.93 33.43
CA GLY A 588 6.19 22.49 33.95
C GLY A 588 4.96 23.14 33.31
N LYS A 589 3.85 22.41 33.39
CA LYS A 589 2.60 22.68 32.66
C LYS A 589 2.03 24.09 32.85
N SER A 590 2.15 24.67 34.04
CA SER A 590 1.66 26.04 34.31
C SER A 590 2.37 27.11 33.48
N ILE A 591 3.65 26.94 33.19
CA ILE A 591 4.40 27.82 32.29
C ILE A 591 4.04 27.51 30.82
N ALA A 592 3.84 26.22 30.49
CA ALA A 592 3.44 25.79 29.15
C ALA A 592 2.12 26.43 28.69
N CYS A 593 1.02 26.29 29.46
CA CYS A 593 -0.28 26.87 29.12
C CYS A 593 -0.24 28.42 29.06
N GLN A 594 0.61 29.06 29.89
CA GLN A 594 0.78 30.52 29.84
C GLN A 594 1.51 30.99 28.57
N LEU A 595 2.55 30.28 28.15
CA LEU A 595 3.27 30.59 26.92
C LEU A 595 2.43 30.28 25.67
N GLU A 596 1.72 29.14 25.66
CA GLU A 596 0.74 28.79 24.64
C GLU A 596 -0.31 29.90 24.48
N THR A 597 -0.96 30.32 25.59
CA THR A 597 -1.94 31.41 25.60
C THR A 597 -1.35 32.72 25.04
N VAL A 598 -0.11 33.05 25.40
CA VAL A 598 0.56 34.28 24.92
C VAL A 598 0.90 34.18 23.43
N LEU A 599 1.38 33.03 22.95
CA LEU A 599 1.66 32.78 21.54
C LEU A 599 0.41 32.85 20.68
N ILE A 600 -0.70 32.24 21.11
CA ILE A 600 -2.01 32.30 20.41
C ILE A 600 -2.47 33.76 20.23
N ASN A 601 -2.23 34.62 21.20
CA ASN A 601 -2.65 36.03 21.15
C ASN A 601 -1.66 36.97 20.44
N GLN A 602 -0.37 36.63 20.33
CA GLN A 602 0.68 37.53 19.80
C GLN A 602 1.29 37.10 18.46
N LEU A 603 1.26 35.81 18.10
CA LEU A 603 1.71 35.38 16.77
C LEU A 603 0.90 36.02 15.62
N PRO A 604 -0.44 36.16 15.68
CA PRO A 604 -1.23 36.85 14.64
C PRO A 604 -0.98 38.37 14.53
N GLN A 605 -0.01 38.91 15.29
CA GLN A 605 0.43 40.31 15.22
C GLN A 605 1.77 40.46 14.47
N HIS A 606 2.40 39.35 14.07
CA HIS A 606 3.72 39.32 13.44
C HIS A 606 3.69 39.00 11.93
N GLY A 607 2.52 38.63 11.39
CA GLY A 607 2.28 38.20 10.01
C GLY A 607 1.14 37.19 9.92
#